data_AF-A0A7S1W1Z7-F1
#
_entry.id   AF-A0A7S1W1Z7-F1
#
_cell.length_a   1.000
_cell.length_b   1.000
_cell.length_c   1.000
_cell.angle_alpha   90.00
_cell.angle_beta   90.00
_cell.angle_gamma   90.00
#
_symmetry.space_group_name_H-M   'P 1'
#
loop_
_entity.id
_entity.type
_entity.pdbx_description
1 polymer ?
#
loop_
_entity_poly.entity_id
_entity_poly.type
_entity_poly.pdbx_seq_one_letter_code
_entity_poly.pdbx_strand_id
1 'polypeptide(L)'
;EVRSGSIVPVSLAVDGKGWDVIPTRTALLLAERHSVDKLLLPTSVNSSGRGPLFSSVLRSAFRFKVSCCSAQDTLQQQRAALQEFTQEWYRFSTNVLMPILRDGIRDNNGDNFIRVWYQGSDFQEFEVKEALSGDFALAIVSLLSVFLYLLLHTRSLLLSLMGPVIALLSVPLTYVACAALFGATTVSFANFLSLFLIVGFGADVLFVYTDFWRESKFKVGIEDDALRLAWTFE
;
A
#
# COMPACT_ATOMS: atom_id res chain seq x y z
N GLU A 1 -19.83 -10.19 46.15
CA GLU A 1 -21.17 -9.63 45.89
C GLU A 1 -21.22 -9.07 44.48
N VAL A 2 -22.14 -9.57 43.64
CA VAL A 2 -22.37 -9.04 42.28
C VAL A 2 -23.47 -8.00 42.41
N ARG A 3 -23.19 -6.75 42.00
CA ARG A 3 -24.18 -5.66 42.02
C ARG A 3 -25.33 -5.99 41.07
N SER A 4 -26.54 -6.05 41.63
CA SER A 4 -27.82 -6.10 40.90
C SER A 4 -27.90 -4.96 39.88
N GLY A 5 -28.04 -5.30 38.60
CA GLY A 5 -28.25 -4.32 37.54
C GLY A 5 -28.09 -4.85 36.12
N SER A 6 -27.30 -5.90 35.88
CA SER A 6 -27.24 -6.51 34.55
C SER A 6 -28.35 -7.54 34.42
N ILE A 7 -29.38 -7.23 33.65
CA ILE A 7 -30.36 -8.19 33.17
C ILE A 7 -29.58 -9.27 32.42
N VAL A 8 -29.40 -10.44 33.04
CA VAL A 8 -28.83 -11.60 32.36
C VAL A 8 -29.99 -12.19 31.53
N PRO A 9 -29.94 -12.13 30.20
CA PRO A 9 -31.02 -12.66 29.37
C PRO A 9 -31.17 -14.15 29.64
N VAL A 10 -32.38 -14.57 30.01
CA VAL A 10 -32.73 -15.96 30.37
C VAL A 10 -32.57 -16.92 29.18
N SER A 11 -32.58 -16.39 27.96
CA SER A 11 -32.25 -17.11 26.74
C SER A 11 -31.57 -16.17 25.75
N LEU A 12 -30.39 -16.55 25.26
CA LEU A 12 -29.70 -15.86 24.18
C LEU A 12 -29.78 -16.75 22.94
N ALA A 13 -30.49 -16.30 21.91
CA ALA A 13 -30.56 -16.98 20.63
C ALA A 13 -29.50 -16.39 19.70
N VAL A 14 -28.51 -17.18 19.32
CA VAL A 14 -27.48 -16.78 18.35
C VAL A 14 -27.95 -17.17 16.96
N ASP A 15 -28.80 -16.33 16.38
CA ASP A 15 -29.32 -16.49 15.01
C ASP A 15 -28.42 -15.82 13.96
N GLY A 16 -27.34 -15.17 14.40
CA GLY A 16 -26.40 -14.43 13.56
C GLY A 16 -26.98 -13.11 13.00
N LYS A 17 -28.14 -12.66 13.51
CA LYS A 17 -28.81 -11.43 13.06
C LYS A 17 -28.59 -10.24 13.99
N GLY A 18 -27.96 -10.46 15.15
CA GLY A 18 -27.59 -9.41 16.11
C GLY A 18 -26.08 -9.20 16.18
N TRP A 19 -25.66 -7.94 16.29
CA TRP A 19 -24.27 -7.53 16.52
C TRP A 19 -23.99 -7.24 18.01
N ASP A 20 -24.89 -7.65 18.90
CA ASP A 20 -24.80 -7.37 20.32
C ASP A 20 -23.59 -8.09 20.93
N VAL A 21 -22.76 -7.30 21.62
CA VAL A 21 -21.50 -7.77 22.18
C VAL A 21 -21.77 -8.66 23.39
N ILE A 22 -21.21 -9.87 23.36
CA ILE A 22 -21.33 -10.85 24.44
C ILE A 22 -20.08 -10.75 25.34
N PRO A 23 -20.21 -10.73 26.69
CA PRO A 23 -19.06 -10.79 27.59
C PRO A 23 -18.15 -12.01 27.30
N THR A 24 -16.84 -11.82 27.37
CA THR A 24 -15.83 -12.84 26.99
C THR A 24 -16.02 -14.18 27.71
N ARG A 25 -16.38 -14.18 29.00
CA ARG A 25 -16.69 -15.40 29.74
C ARG A 25 -17.89 -16.15 29.15
N THR A 26 -18.94 -15.43 28.80
CA THR A 26 -20.14 -16.01 28.20
C THR A 26 -19.83 -16.55 26.81
N ALA A 27 -19.02 -15.84 26.02
CA ALA A 27 -18.57 -16.31 24.71
C ALA A 27 -17.72 -17.59 24.81
N LEU A 28 -16.82 -17.70 25.79
CA LEU A 28 -16.02 -18.90 26.04
C LEU A 28 -16.88 -20.10 26.45
N LEU A 29 -17.83 -19.89 27.38
CA LEU A 29 -18.78 -20.93 27.80
C LEU A 29 -19.67 -21.40 26.63
N LEU A 30 -20.02 -20.48 25.73
CA LEU A 30 -20.80 -20.80 24.53
C LEU A 30 -19.98 -21.59 23.50
N ALA A 31 -18.72 -21.20 23.29
CA ALA A 31 -17.80 -21.91 22.40
C ALA A 31 -17.55 -23.35 22.86
N GLU A 32 -17.40 -23.55 24.17
CA GLU A 32 -17.30 -24.87 24.80
C GLU A 32 -18.59 -25.68 24.62
N ARG A 33 -19.76 -25.05 24.83
CA ARG A 33 -21.07 -25.69 24.62
C ARG A 33 -21.27 -26.19 23.19
N HIS A 34 -20.78 -25.45 22.20
CA HIS A 34 -20.92 -25.80 20.78
C HIS A 34 -19.72 -26.57 20.21
N SER A 35 -18.75 -26.99 21.04
CA SER A 35 -17.52 -27.69 20.61
C SER A 35 -16.70 -26.92 19.55
N VAL A 36 -16.78 -25.58 19.54
CA VAL A 36 -16.03 -24.70 18.62
C VAL A 36 -14.78 -24.12 19.30
N ASP A 37 -14.60 -24.38 20.59
CA ASP A 37 -13.45 -24.00 21.40
C ASP A 37 -12.13 -24.44 20.75
N LYS A 38 -12.05 -25.68 20.26
CA LYS A 38 -10.83 -26.22 19.62
C LYS A 38 -10.52 -25.64 18.24
N LEU A 39 -11.51 -25.01 17.59
CA LEU A 39 -11.35 -24.38 16.28
C LEU A 39 -10.91 -22.91 16.42
N LEU A 40 -11.43 -22.23 17.44
CA LEU A 40 -11.23 -20.78 17.64
C LEU A 40 -10.11 -20.45 18.63
N LEU A 41 -9.85 -21.32 19.62
CA LEU A 41 -8.91 -21.07 20.70
C LEU A 41 -7.70 -22.01 20.61
N PRO A 42 -6.50 -21.53 20.95
CA PRO A 42 -5.34 -22.39 21.06
C PRO A 42 -5.54 -23.42 22.19
N THR A 43 -5.01 -24.63 22.02
CA THR A 43 -5.18 -25.77 22.93
C THR A 43 -4.64 -25.53 24.36
N SER A 44 -3.89 -24.45 24.58
CA SER A 44 -3.39 -24.01 25.88
C SER A 44 -4.40 -23.21 26.71
N VAL A 45 -5.49 -22.75 26.10
CA VAL A 45 -6.54 -21.96 26.78
C VAL A 45 -7.64 -22.93 27.22
N ASN A 46 -7.56 -23.37 28.48
CA ASN A 46 -8.56 -24.24 29.08
C ASN A 46 -9.66 -23.40 29.75
N SER A 47 -10.93 -23.72 29.48
CA SER A 47 -12.14 -23.08 30.04
C SER A 47 -12.20 -23.15 31.58
N SER A 48 -11.44 -24.07 32.17
CA SER A 48 -11.36 -24.33 33.60
C SER A 48 -10.44 -23.36 34.37
N GLY A 49 -10.78 -22.06 34.35
CA GLY A 49 -10.64 -21.13 35.49
C GLY A 49 -9.31 -20.97 36.28
N ARG A 50 -8.19 -21.61 35.93
CA ARG A 50 -6.98 -21.68 36.79
C ARG A 50 -5.64 -21.50 36.06
N GLY A 51 -5.64 -20.82 34.91
CA GLY A 51 -4.41 -20.27 34.31
C GLY A 51 -4.40 -18.74 34.40
N PRO A 52 -3.27 -18.06 34.14
CA PRO A 52 -3.24 -16.60 33.98
C PRO A 52 -4.10 -16.21 32.77
N LEU A 53 -5.39 -15.99 33.02
CA LEU A 53 -6.50 -15.91 32.06
C LEU A 53 -6.61 -14.58 31.31
N PHE A 54 -5.52 -13.83 31.17
CA PHE A 54 -5.57 -12.48 30.59
C PHE A 54 -4.37 -12.22 29.69
N SER A 55 -4.21 -13.00 28.62
CA SER A 55 -3.52 -12.42 27.47
C SER A 55 -4.51 -11.46 26.81
N SER A 56 -4.22 -10.16 26.87
CA SER A 56 -4.97 -9.09 26.17
C SER A 56 -4.98 -9.26 24.64
N VAL A 57 -4.42 -10.35 24.13
CA VAL A 57 -4.20 -10.65 22.72
C VAL A 57 -4.60 -12.11 22.49
N LEU A 58 -5.48 -12.32 21.52
CA LEU A 58 -5.82 -13.63 20.97
C LEU A 58 -5.21 -13.73 19.58
N ARG A 59 -4.53 -14.84 19.29
CA ARG A 59 -4.00 -15.14 17.96
C ARG A 59 -4.75 -16.33 17.38
N SER A 60 -5.46 -16.10 16.28
CA SER A 60 -6.09 -17.14 15.47
C SER A 60 -5.37 -17.24 14.11
N ALA A 61 -5.19 -18.45 13.61
CA ALA A 61 -4.60 -18.69 12.29
C ALA A 61 -5.55 -19.54 11.46
N PHE A 62 -6.08 -18.97 10.39
CA PHE A 62 -6.96 -19.66 9.45
C PHE A 62 -6.14 -20.10 8.24
N ARG A 63 -6.23 -21.39 7.88
CA ARG A 63 -5.61 -21.94 6.67
C ARG A 63 -6.70 -22.42 5.73
N PHE A 64 -6.90 -21.65 4.66
CA PHE A 64 -7.79 -22.06 3.58
C PHE A 64 -7.02 -22.93 2.60
N LYS A 65 -7.60 -24.07 2.23
CA LYS A 65 -7.08 -24.95 1.18
C LYS A 65 -8.22 -25.22 0.23
N VAL A 66 -8.01 -24.88 -1.04
CA VAL A 66 -8.95 -25.16 -2.11
C VAL A 66 -8.30 -26.16 -3.05
N SER A 67 -9.04 -27.22 -3.39
CA SER A 67 -8.58 -28.20 -4.38
C SER A 67 -8.61 -27.56 -5.75
N CYS A 68 -7.44 -27.26 -6.31
CA CYS A 68 -7.38 -26.58 -7.60
C CYS A 68 -7.59 -27.56 -8.77
N CYS A 69 -6.95 -28.74 -8.75
CA CYS A 69 -6.97 -29.67 -9.88
C CYS A 69 -6.73 -31.12 -9.46
N SER A 70 -7.09 -32.05 -10.35
CA SER A 70 -6.73 -33.46 -10.29
C SER A 70 -5.43 -33.72 -11.07
N ALA A 71 -4.72 -34.80 -10.73
CA ALA A 71 -3.49 -35.21 -11.41
C ALA A 71 -3.71 -35.62 -12.88
N GLN A 72 -4.97 -35.82 -13.31
CA GLN A 72 -5.34 -36.19 -14.67
C GLN A 72 -5.54 -34.97 -15.60
N ASP A 73 -5.59 -33.75 -15.05
CA ASP A 73 -5.87 -32.55 -15.83
C ASP A 73 -4.64 -32.08 -16.63
N THR A 74 -4.89 -31.41 -17.77
CA THR A 74 -3.82 -30.83 -18.58
C THR A 74 -3.19 -29.62 -17.88
N LEU A 75 -1.88 -29.40 -18.06
CA LEU A 75 -1.16 -28.27 -17.44
C LEU A 75 -1.79 -26.90 -17.76
N GLN A 76 -2.44 -26.75 -18.90
CA GLN A 76 -3.12 -25.50 -19.28
C GLN A 76 -4.40 -25.29 -18.47
N GLN A 77 -5.22 -26.33 -18.30
CA GLN A 77 -6.41 -26.26 -17.44
C GLN A 77 -6.03 -26.00 -15.99
N GLN A 78 -4.94 -26.61 -15.52
CA GLN A 78 -4.45 -26.37 -14.16
C GLN A 78 -4.04 -24.91 -13.93
N ARG A 79 -3.32 -24.33 -14.89
CA ARG A 79 -2.93 -22.90 -14.83
C ARG A 79 -4.14 -21.98 -14.89
N ALA A 80 -5.13 -22.29 -15.73
CA ALA A 80 -6.34 -21.49 -15.84
C ALA A 80 -7.15 -21.50 -14.53
N ALA A 81 -7.35 -22.69 -13.93
CA ALA A 81 -8.04 -22.82 -12.65
C ALA A 81 -7.31 -22.10 -11.50
N LEU A 82 -5.98 -22.17 -11.46
CA LEU A 82 -5.16 -21.41 -10.50
C LEU A 82 -5.32 -19.90 -10.67
N GLN A 83 -5.34 -19.41 -11.92
CA GLN A 83 -5.50 -17.99 -12.22
C GLN A 83 -6.89 -17.47 -11.82
N GLU A 84 -7.93 -18.22 -12.14
CA GLU A 84 -9.31 -17.87 -11.74
C GLU A 84 -9.45 -17.80 -10.23
N PHE A 85 -8.95 -18.82 -9.52
CA PHE A 85 -8.95 -18.83 -8.06
C PHE A 85 -8.16 -17.66 -7.46
N THR A 86 -6.98 -17.36 -8.00
CA THR A 86 -6.16 -16.24 -7.53
C THR A 86 -6.90 -14.90 -7.71
N GLN A 87 -7.63 -14.73 -8.81
CA GLN A 87 -8.45 -13.54 -9.05
C GLN A 87 -9.64 -13.44 -8.09
N GLU A 88 -10.32 -14.55 -7.82
CA GLU A 88 -11.42 -14.60 -6.86
C GLU A 88 -10.94 -14.28 -5.45
N TRP A 89 -9.84 -14.89 -5.02
CA TRP A 89 -9.17 -14.60 -3.76
C TRP A 89 -8.76 -13.13 -3.64
N TYR A 90 -8.22 -12.55 -4.73
CA TYR A 90 -7.86 -11.14 -4.78
C TYR A 90 -9.09 -10.23 -4.60
N ARG A 91 -10.20 -10.53 -5.27
CA ARG A 91 -11.47 -9.79 -5.14
C ARG A 91 -12.05 -9.87 -3.74
N PHE A 92 -12.09 -11.08 -3.16
CA PHE A 92 -12.54 -11.29 -1.80
C PHE A 92 -11.68 -10.52 -0.79
N SER A 93 -10.36 -10.64 -0.92
CA SER A 93 -9.40 -10.00 -0.02
C SER A 93 -9.52 -8.48 -0.05
N THR A 94 -9.62 -7.89 -1.25
CA THR A 94 -9.67 -6.43 -1.42
C THR A 94 -11.02 -5.84 -1.04
N ASN A 95 -12.13 -6.43 -1.53
CA ASN A 95 -13.44 -5.81 -1.44
C ASN A 95 -14.19 -6.14 -0.15
N VAL A 96 -13.86 -7.26 0.49
CA VAL A 96 -14.57 -7.74 1.69
C VAL A 96 -13.65 -7.73 2.89
N LEU A 97 -12.49 -8.36 2.80
CA LEU A 97 -11.64 -8.58 3.97
C LEU A 97 -10.92 -7.30 4.43
N MET A 98 -10.25 -6.58 3.53
CA MET A 98 -9.52 -5.35 3.86
C MET A 98 -10.36 -4.25 4.52
N PRO A 99 -11.57 -3.89 4.04
CA PRO A 99 -12.36 -2.85 4.70
C PRO A 99 -12.75 -3.24 6.12
N ILE A 100 -13.12 -4.51 6.35
CA ILE A 100 -13.45 -5.01 7.69
C ILE A 100 -12.23 -4.95 8.62
N LEU A 101 -11.05 -5.33 8.11
CA LEU A 101 -9.80 -5.29 8.88
C LEU A 101 -9.35 -3.87 9.21
N ARG A 102 -9.55 -2.92 8.28
CA ARG A 102 -9.12 -1.52 8.41
C ARG A 102 -10.06 -0.70 9.29
N ASP A 103 -11.37 -0.81 9.06
CA ASP A 103 -12.37 -0.05 9.80
C ASP A 103 -12.53 -0.58 11.23
N GLY A 104 -12.16 -1.85 11.45
CA GLY A 104 -12.29 -2.53 12.72
C GLY A 104 -13.75 -2.73 13.12
N ILE A 105 -13.97 -3.48 14.19
CA ILE A 105 -15.30 -3.62 14.78
C ILE A 105 -15.48 -2.45 15.74
N ARG A 106 -16.25 -1.45 15.29
CA ARG A 106 -16.59 -0.26 16.06
C ARG A 106 -17.84 -0.54 16.89
N ASP A 107 -17.83 -0.13 18.15
CA ASP A 107 -19.04 -0.13 18.99
C ASP A 107 -20.02 0.97 18.52
N ASN A 108 -21.27 0.93 19.00
CA ASN A 108 -22.30 1.95 18.77
C ASN A 108 -21.84 3.37 19.15
N ASN A 109 -20.84 3.48 20.04
CA ASN A 109 -20.24 4.74 20.46
C ASN A 109 -19.06 5.21 19.57
N GLY A 110 -18.72 4.45 18.52
CA GLY A 110 -17.66 4.78 17.56
C GLY A 110 -16.24 4.38 17.97
N ASP A 111 -16.08 3.82 19.18
CA ASP A 111 -14.80 3.36 19.74
C ASP A 111 -14.42 1.96 19.23
N ASN A 112 -13.13 1.76 18.97
CA ASN A 112 -12.58 0.48 18.51
C ASN A 112 -12.52 -0.51 19.68
N PHE A 113 -13.50 -1.42 19.76
CA PHE A 113 -13.60 -2.42 20.83
C PHE A 113 -12.51 -3.50 20.72
N ILE A 114 -12.13 -3.88 19.49
CA ILE A 114 -11.09 -4.88 19.22
C ILE A 114 -10.09 -4.31 18.22
N ARG A 115 -8.81 -4.26 18.60
CA ARG A 115 -7.72 -4.02 17.65
C ARG A 115 -7.28 -5.33 17.03
N VAL A 116 -7.59 -5.50 15.75
CA VAL A 116 -7.19 -6.68 14.98
C VAL A 116 -5.82 -6.42 14.36
N TRP A 117 -4.86 -7.30 14.65
CA TRP A 117 -3.58 -7.34 13.94
C TRP A 117 -3.63 -8.53 12.99
N TYR A 118 -3.32 -8.29 11.72
CA TYR A 118 -3.35 -9.31 10.68
C TYR A 118 -1.99 -9.41 9.99
N GLN A 119 -1.69 -10.60 9.48
CA GLN A 119 -0.48 -10.88 8.71
C GLN A 119 -0.79 -11.99 7.70
N GLY A 120 -0.25 -11.88 6.49
CA GLY A 120 -0.34 -12.91 5.45
C GLY A 120 0.49 -12.55 4.24
N SER A 121 0.69 -13.50 3.32
CA SER A 121 1.56 -13.35 2.15
C SER A 121 1.08 -12.24 1.22
N ASP A 122 -0.23 -12.15 1.00
CA ASP A 122 -0.77 -11.32 -0.08
C ASP A 122 -1.11 -9.91 0.42
N PHE A 123 -1.36 -9.75 1.73
CA PHE A 123 -1.74 -8.46 2.34
C PHE A 123 -0.68 -7.38 2.19
N GLN A 124 0.60 -7.75 2.25
CA GLN A 124 1.69 -6.78 2.10
C GLN A 124 1.68 -6.14 0.71
N GLU A 125 1.39 -6.91 -0.35
CA GLU A 125 1.34 -6.34 -1.71
C GLU A 125 0.17 -5.37 -1.88
N PHE A 126 -0.97 -5.64 -1.22
CA PHE A 126 -2.12 -4.73 -1.24
C PHE A 126 -1.82 -3.41 -0.55
N GLU A 127 -1.24 -3.47 0.65
CA GLU A 127 -0.87 -2.27 1.40
C GLU A 127 0.16 -1.43 0.65
N VAL A 128 1.14 -2.08 0.02
CA VAL A 128 2.13 -1.40 -0.82
C VAL A 128 1.49 -0.74 -2.03
N LYS A 129 0.57 -1.41 -2.74
CA LYS A 129 -0.12 -0.83 -3.91
C LYS A 129 -0.97 0.37 -3.56
N GLU A 130 -1.71 0.29 -2.44
CA GLU A 130 -2.55 1.37 -1.96
C GLU A 130 -1.71 2.59 -1.54
N ALA A 131 -0.65 2.35 -0.76
CA ALA A 131 0.29 3.40 -0.37
C ALA A 131 0.94 4.06 -1.60
N LEU A 132 1.37 3.24 -2.57
CA LEU A 132 1.97 3.71 -3.82
C LEU A 132 1.01 4.59 -4.63
N SER A 133 -0.28 4.24 -4.68
CA SER A 133 -1.29 5.04 -5.37
C SER A 133 -1.48 6.41 -4.70
N GLY A 134 -1.50 6.45 -3.36
CA GLY A 134 -1.55 7.70 -2.61
C GLY A 134 -0.32 8.58 -2.86
N ASP A 135 0.87 7.99 -2.79
CA ASP A 135 2.13 8.68 -3.04
C ASP A 135 2.24 9.17 -4.48
N PHE A 136 1.71 8.42 -5.46
CA PHE A 136 1.69 8.82 -6.87
C PHE A 136 0.84 10.07 -7.12
N ALA A 137 -0.27 10.25 -6.40
CA ALA A 137 -1.07 11.47 -6.50
C ALA A 137 -0.30 12.68 -5.95
N LEU A 138 0.32 12.54 -4.77
CA LEU A 138 1.13 13.59 -4.15
C LEU A 138 2.35 13.96 -5.02
N ALA A 139 2.95 12.94 -5.63
CA ALA A 139 4.04 13.06 -6.59
C ALA A 139 3.69 13.91 -7.80
N ILE A 140 2.53 13.67 -8.42
CA ILE A 140 2.05 14.48 -9.56
C ILE A 140 1.89 15.93 -9.15
N VAL A 141 1.32 16.19 -7.97
CA VAL A 141 1.15 17.55 -7.45
C VAL A 141 2.51 18.23 -7.27
N SER A 142 3.49 17.54 -6.69
CA SER A 142 4.86 18.05 -6.53
C SER A 142 5.51 18.39 -7.88
N LEU A 143 5.43 17.47 -8.86
CA LEU A 143 5.97 17.68 -10.20
C LEU A 143 5.33 18.89 -10.88
N LEU A 144 4.01 19.04 -10.74
CA LEU A 144 3.26 20.16 -11.32
C LEU A 144 3.64 21.49 -10.66
N SER A 145 3.87 21.51 -9.34
CA SER A 145 4.40 22.69 -8.64
C SER A 145 5.79 23.09 -9.14
N VAL A 146 6.71 22.13 -9.33
CA VAL A 146 8.05 22.41 -9.89
C VAL A 146 7.94 22.93 -11.32
N PHE A 147 7.08 22.33 -12.14
CA PHE A 147 6.84 22.78 -13.51
C PHE A 147 6.30 24.22 -13.56
N LEU A 148 5.33 24.58 -12.72
CA LEU A 148 4.82 25.94 -12.63
C LEU A 148 5.90 26.93 -12.18
N TYR A 149 6.75 26.53 -11.23
CA TYR A 149 7.87 27.35 -10.78
C TYR A 149 8.92 27.57 -11.89
N LEU A 150 9.27 26.53 -12.64
CA LEU A 150 10.11 26.61 -13.85
C LEU A 150 9.52 27.56 -14.89
N LEU A 151 8.21 27.48 -15.12
CA LEU A 151 7.52 28.30 -16.11
C LEU A 151 7.61 29.78 -15.74
N LEU A 152 7.38 30.12 -14.46
CA LEU A 152 7.47 31.49 -13.96
C LEU A 152 8.91 32.03 -13.99
N HIS A 153 9.89 31.21 -13.58
CA HIS A 153 11.30 31.61 -13.55
C HIS A 153 11.87 31.83 -14.96
N THR A 154 11.70 30.86 -15.85
CA THR A 154 12.31 30.84 -17.18
C THR A 154 11.57 31.73 -18.18
N ARG A 155 10.28 32.02 -17.96
CA ARG A 155 9.40 32.82 -18.84
C ARG A 155 9.36 32.33 -20.30
N SER A 156 9.74 31.06 -20.52
CA SER A 156 9.72 30.39 -21.82
C SER A 156 9.05 29.03 -21.68
N LEU A 157 7.90 28.86 -22.35
CA LEU A 157 7.09 27.63 -22.29
C LEU A 157 7.83 26.43 -22.86
N LEU A 158 8.62 26.62 -23.93
CA LEU A 158 9.32 25.54 -24.60
C LEU A 158 10.43 24.95 -23.72
N LEU A 159 11.22 25.81 -23.07
CA LEU A 159 12.33 25.37 -22.22
C LEU A 159 11.80 24.74 -20.92
N SER A 160 10.72 25.29 -20.38
CA SER A 160 10.04 24.75 -19.19
C SER A 160 9.38 23.40 -19.44
N LEU A 161 8.96 23.09 -20.68
CA LEU A 161 8.36 21.81 -21.04
C LEU A 161 9.42 20.76 -21.41
N MET A 162 10.38 21.14 -22.25
CA MET A 162 11.38 20.19 -22.77
C MET A 162 12.33 19.71 -21.68
N GLY A 163 12.71 20.57 -20.72
CA GLY A 163 13.61 20.19 -19.64
C GLY A 163 13.10 19.00 -18.81
N PRO A 164 11.93 19.11 -18.15
CA PRO A 164 11.34 18.00 -17.41
C PRO A 164 11.03 16.76 -18.27
N VAL A 165 10.63 16.94 -19.53
CA VAL A 165 10.37 15.82 -20.45
C VAL A 165 11.65 15.04 -20.75
N ILE A 166 12.78 15.71 -20.99
CA ILE A 166 14.08 15.06 -21.20
C ILE A 166 14.52 14.33 -19.93
N ALA A 167 14.35 14.95 -18.76
CA ALA A 167 14.64 14.31 -17.48
C ALA A 167 13.78 13.05 -17.24
N LEU A 168 12.49 13.10 -17.59
CA LEU A 168 11.59 11.95 -17.48
C LEU A 168 11.92 10.85 -18.50
N LEU A 169 12.30 11.20 -19.74
CA LEU A 169 12.72 10.26 -20.78
C LEU A 169 14.03 9.54 -20.47
N SER A 170 14.88 10.12 -19.61
CA SER A 170 16.10 9.47 -19.12
C SER A 170 15.82 8.16 -18.37
N VAL A 171 14.70 8.07 -17.65
CA VAL A 171 14.36 6.89 -16.85
C VAL A 171 13.95 5.67 -17.68
N PRO A 172 12.98 5.73 -18.62
CA PRO A 172 12.67 4.60 -19.47
C PRO A 172 13.87 4.20 -20.35
N LEU A 173 14.68 5.18 -20.78
CA LEU A 173 15.93 4.89 -21.50
C LEU A 173 16.90 4.06 -20.64
N THR A 174 17.08 4.45 -19.38
CA THR A 174 17.91 3.72 -18.41
C THR A 174 17.33 2.33 -18.12
N TYR A 175 16.01 2.21 -17.99
CA TYR A 175 15.36 0.91 -17.80
C TYR A 175 15.61 -0.03 -18.98
N VAL A 176 15.45 0.44 -20.22
CA VAL A 176 15.72 -0.36 -21.43
C VAL A 176 17.21 -0.73 -21.52
N ALA A 177 18.10 0.21 -21.21
CA ALA A 177 19.54 -0.05 -21.20
C ALA A 177 19.92 -1.10 -20.14
N CYS A 178 19.39 -0.98 -18.92
CA CYS A 178 19.62 -1.94 -17.84
C CYS A 178 19.02 -3.32 -18.16
N ALA A 179 17.82 -3.38 -18.75
CA ALA A 179 17.21 -4.63 -19.18
C ALA A 179 18.04 -5.32 -20.28
N ALA A 180 18.59 -4.55 -21.23
CA ALA A 180 19.44 -5.09 -22.29
C ALA A 180 20.81 -5.58 -21.77
N LEU A 181 21.40 -4.89 -20.80
CA LEU A 181 22.74 -5.22 -20.29
C LEU A 181 22.74 -6.30 -19.19
N PHE A 182 21.76 -6.27 -18.28
CA PHE A 182 21.73 -7.11 -17.09
C PHE A 182 20.62 -8.16 -17.09
N GLY A 183 19.68 -8.11 -18.05
CA GLY A 183 18.56 -9.06 -18.12
C GLY A 183 17.57 -8.95 -16.96
N ALA A 184 17.68 -7.94 -16.11
CA ALA A 184 16.81 -7.71 -14.97
C ALA A 184 15.53 -6.98 -15.43
N THR A 185 14.38 -7.65 -15.33
CA THR A 185 13.07 -7.12 -15.74
C THR A 185 12.17 -6.75 -14.57
N THR A 186 12.69 -6.81 -13.34
CA THR A 186 11.91 -6.52 -12.13
C THR A 186 12.02 -5.05 -11.76
N VAL A 187 10.87 -4.37 -11.73
CA VAL A 187 10.78 -2.98 -11.26
C VAL A 187 10.58 -3.02 -9.75
N SER A 188 11.59 -2.57 -9.00
CA SER A 188 11.52 -2.46 -7.55
C SER A 188 10.92 -1.11 -7.13
N PHE A 189 10.37 -1.04 -5.91
CA PHE A 189 9.97 0.22 -5.28
C PHE A 189 11.10 1.26 -5.27
N ALA A 190 12.36 0.83 -5.15
CA ALA A 190 13.51 1.72 -5.22
C ALA A 190 13.61 2.52 -6.54
N ASN A 191 13.13 1.94 -7.65
CA ASN A 191 13.11 2.62 -8.95
C ASN A 191 12.06 3.73 -9.00
N PHE A 192 11.02 3.64 -8.18
CA PHE A 192 10.03 4.71 -8.05
C PHE A 192 10.59 5.89 -7.25
N LEU A 193 11.37 5.62 -6.20
CA LEU A 193 12.06 6.67 -5.43
C LEU A 193 13.09 7.42 -6.29
N SER A 194 13.84 6.71 -7.15
CA SER A 194 14.85 7.34 -8.00
C SER A 194 14.24 8.28 -9.05
N LEU A 195 13.01 8.03 -9.52
CA LEU A 195 12.28 8.94 -10.42
C LEU A 195 12.14 10.35 -9.81
N PHE A 196 11.79 10.46 -8.53
CA PHE A 196 11.69 11.75 -7.84
C PHE A 196 13.01 12.49 -7.76
N LEU A 197 14.08 11.75 -7.45
CA LEU A 197 15.41 12.31 -7.32
C LEU A 197 15.91 12.87 -8.65
N ILE A 198 15.73 12.12 -9.74
CA ILE A 198 16.15 12.52 -11.09
C ILE A 198 15.39 13.77 -11.56
N VAL A 199 14.09 13.85 -11.32
CA VAL A 199 13.30 15.05 -11.67
C VAL A 199 13.79 16.27 -10.89
N GLY A 200 14.02 16.13 -9.57
CA GLY A 200 14.50 17.24 -8.74
C GLY A 200 15.88 17.73 -9.16
N PHE A 201 16.83 16.80 -9.38
CA PHE A 201 18.17 17.12 -9.86
C PHE A 201 18.15 17.74 -11.26
N GLY A 202 17.31 17.20 -12.17
CA GLY A 202 17.15 17.73 -13.51
C GLY A 202 16.60 19.17 -13.52
N ALA A 203 15.65 19.48 -12.64
CA ALA A 203 15.13 20.83 -12.48
C ALA A 203 16.19 21.81 -11.95
N ASP A 204 17.03 21.39 -11.01
CA ASP A 204 18.11 22.22 -10.45
C ASP A 204 19.14 22.62 -11.52
N VAL A 205 19.60 21.67 -12.34
CA VAL A 205 20.53 21.93 -13.45
C VAL A 205 19.91 22.89 -14.47
N LEU A 206 18.62 22.76 -14.76
CA LEU A 206 17.91 23.68 -15.65
C LEU A 206 17.90 25.10 -15.09
N PHE A 207 17.68 25.29 -13.79
CA PHE A 207 17.71 26.61 -13.17
C PHE A 207 19.09 27.26 -13.30
N VAL A 208 20.14 26.55 -12.89
CA VAL A 208 21.52 27.04 -12.94
C VAL A 208 21.90 27.43 -14.37
N TYR A 209 21.59 26.58 -15.35
CA TYR A 209 21.89 26.87 -16.75
C TYR A 209 21.14 28.10 -17.26
N THR A 210 19.85 28.24 -16.93
CA THR A 210 19.06 29.40 -17.35
C THR A 210 19.51 30.71 -16.71
N ASP A 211 20.02 30.66 -15.47
CA ASP A 211 20.49 31.83 -14.75
C ASP A 211 21.82 32.33 -15.35
N PHE A 212 22.79 31.45 -15.57
CA PHE A 212 24.04 31.80 -16.26
C PHE A 212 23.79 32.31 -17.69
N TRP A 213 22.84 31.73 -18.42
CA TRP A 213 22.49 32.23 -19.75
C TRP A 213 21.91 33.65 -19.74
N ARG A 214 21.18 34.02 -18.67
CA ARG A 214 20.68 35.39 -18.49
C ARG A 214 21.80 36.33 -18.04
N GLU A 215 22.68 35.89 -17.15
CA GLU A 215 23.80 36.69 -16.65
C GLU A 215 24.82 36.99 -17.76
N SER A 216 25.07 36.03 -18.67
CA SER A 216 25.98 36.20 -19.80
C SER A 216 25.58 37.37 -20.70
N LYS A 217 24.27 37.62 -20.85
CA LYS A 217 23.73 38.75 -21.62
C LYS A 217 24.12 40.10 -21.01
N PHE A 218 24.21 40.20 -19.68
CA PHE A 218 24.52 41.45 -18.99
C PHE A 218 26.00 41.71 -18.81
N LYS A 219 26.80 40.67 -18.52
CA LYS A 219 28.23 40.83 -18.22
C LYS A 219 29.11 41.00 -19.45
N VAL A 220 28.70 40.42 -20.58
CA VAL A 220 29.61 40.24 -21.71
C VAL A 220 29.32 41.23 -22.85
N GLY A 221 28.09 41.76 -22.99
CA GLY A 221 27.75 42.70 -24.07
C GLY A 221 28.00 42.16 -25.49
N ILE A 222 28.32 40.86 -25.61
CA ILE A 222 28.58 40.17 -26.86
C ILE A 222 27.24 39.75 -27.45
N GLU A 223 26.93 40.29 -28.63
CA GLU A 223 25.76 39.93 -29.42
C GLU A 223 25.88 38.53 -30.05
N ASP A 224 27.09 37.95 -30.05
CA ASP A 224 27.37 36.65 -30.65
C ASP A 224 26.99 35.49 -29.71
N ASP A 225 25.99 34.70 -30.12
CA ASP A 225 25.43 33.59 -29.34
C ASP A 225 26.43 32.45 -29.11
N ALA A 226 27.43 32.28 -29.98
CA ALA A 226 28.46 31.25 -29.84
C ALA A 226 29.37 31.51 -28.61
N LEU A 227 29.74 32.77 -28.40
CA LEU A 227 30.55 33.20 -27.26
C LEU A 227 29.77 33.17 -25.95
N ARG A 228 28.46 33.44 -26.02
CA ARG A 228 27.56 33.29 -24.86
C ARG A 228 27.43 31.85 -24.41
N LEU A 229 27.37 30.92 -25.35
CA LEU A 229 27.29 29.49 -25.05
C LEU A 229 28.61 28.99 -24.43
N ALA A 230 29.77 29.41 -24.97
CA ALA A 230 31.06 29.09 -24.39
C ALA A 230 31.16 29.53 -22.91
N TRP A 231 30.70 30.74 -22.60
CA TRP A 231 30.72 31.26 -21.22
C TRP A 231 29.78 30.51 -20.27
N THR A 232 28.64 30.00 -20.75
CA THR A 232 27.75 29.20 -19.88
C THR A 232 28.29 27.82 -19.52
N PHE A 233 29.35 27.36 -20.18
CA PHE A 233 29.99 26.06 -19.93
C PHE A 233 31.34 26.16 -19.21
N GLU A 234 31.91 27.36 -19.06
CA GLU A 234 33.11 27.63 -18.23
C GLU A 234 32.76 27.72 -16.74
#